data_AF-A0A140KBR8-F1
#
_entry.id   AF-A0A140KBR8-F1
#
_cell.length_a   1.000
_cell.length_b   1.000
_cell.length_c   1.000
_cell.angle_alpha   90.00
_cell.angle_beta   90.00
_cell.angle_gamma   90.00
#
_symmetry.space_group_name_H-M   'P 1'
#
loop_
_entity.id
_entity.type
_entity.pdbx_description
1 polymer ?
#
loop_
_entity_poly.entity_id
_entity_poly.type
_entity_poly.pdbx_seq_one_letter_code
_entity_poly.pdbx_strand_id
1 'polypeptide(L)'
;MSHKISRSRNLAFVIAGLGSALLIAIFLSPFASSDPDGLDRVSQDLKFEHKATEDAPAKKLPFAQIFDEYALKGVPAGIATPLAGLVGTLATFGLAWGVGKLAIKNSSSPPDEEQPN
;
A
#
# COMPACT_ATOMS: atom_id res chain seq x y z
N MET A 1 -32.68 2.94 16.69
CA MET A 1 -32.61 3.30 15.25
C MET A 1 -31.35 4.10 14.87
N SER A 2 -30.85 5.00 15.74
CA SER A 2 -29.68 5.88 15.46
C SER A 2 -28.33 5.17 15.23
N HIS A 3 -28.01 4.10 15.98
CA HIS A 3 -26.73 3.37 15.82
C HIS A 3 -26.56 2.70 14.45
N LYS A 4 -27.65 2.21 13.83
CA LYS A 4 -27.59 1.63 12.48
C LYS A 4 -27.22 2.67 11.43
N ILE A 5 -27.77 3.88 11.54
CA ILE A 5 -27.53 4.98 10.59
C ILE A 5 -26.07 5.42 10.62
N SER A 6 -25.51 5.60 11.82
CA SER A 6 -24.08 5.95 12.00
C SER A 6 -23.15 4.89 11.42
N ARG A 7 -23.41 3.61 11.69
CA ARG A 7 -22.60 2.49 11.18
C ARG A 7 -22.63 2.39 9.65
N SER A 8 -23.80 2.55 9.04
CA SER A 8 -23.95 2.54 7.58
C SER A 8 -23.21 3.69 6.91
N ARG A 9 -23.23 4.89 7.51
CA ARG A 9 -22.55 6.06 6.97
C ARG A 9 -21.02 5.94 7.04
N ASN A 10 -20.50 5.39 8.14
CA ASN A 10 -19.07 5.12 8.28
C ASN A 10 -18.60 4.04 7.31
N LEU A 11 -19.39 2.97 7.13
CA LEU A 11 -19.08 1.92 6.16
C LEU A 11 -19.09 2.47 4.73
N ALA A 12 -20.08 3.28 4.38
CA ALA A 12 -20.16 3.93 3.07
C ALA A 12 -18.92 4.81 2.81
N PHE A 13 -18.48 5.58 3.81
CA PHE A 13 -17.28 6.41 3.71
C PHE A 13 -16.01 5.56 3.50
N VAL A 14 -15.85 4.48 4.26
CA VAL A 14 -14.69 3.58 4.13
C VAL A 14 -14.67 2.90 2.76
N ILE A 15 -15.82 2.39 2.30
CA ILE A 15 -15.94 1.74 0.99
C ILE A 15 -15.66 2.75 -0.13
N ALA A 16 -16.21 3.97 -0.04
CA ALA A 16 -15.97 5.01 -1.03
C ALA A 16 -14.49 5.39 -1.07
N GLY A 17 -13.86 5.65 0.08
CA GLY A 17 -12.45 6.02 0.16
C GLY A 17 -11.51 4.93 -0.35
N LEU A 18 -11.71 3.68 0.11
CA LEU A 18 -10.90 2.55 -0.35
C LEU A 18 -11.15 2.27 -1.84
N GLY A 19 -12.40 2.31 -2.29
CA GLY A 19 -12.75 2.14 -3.69
C GLY A 19 -12.09 3.17 -4.60
N SER A 20 -12.12 4.45 -4.23
CA SER A 20 -11.43 5.52 -4.96
C SER A 20 -9.91 5.32 -4.99
N ALA A 21 -9.30 4.94 -3.87
CA ALA A 21 -7.87 4.66 -3.81
C ALA A 21 -7.48 3.50 -4.74
N LEU A 22 -8.26 2.41 -4.74
CA LEU A 22 -8.03 1.26 -5.61
C LEU A 22 -8.24 1.60 -7.09
N LEU A 23 -9.24 2.41 -7.42
CA LEU A 23 -9.44 2.90 -8.79
C LEU A 23 -8.22 3.68 -9.28
N ILE A 24 -7.70 4.60 -8.48
CA ILE A 24 -6.49 5.35 -8.82
C ILE A 24 -5.29 4.39 -8.97
N ALA A 25 -5.09 3.50 -8.00
CA ALA A 25 -3.97 2.56 -8.01
C ALA A 25 -3.97 1.62 -9.22
N ILE A 26 -5.14 1.20 -9.71
CA ILE A 26 -5.24 0.26 -10.84
C ILE A 26 -5.25 1.00 -12.18
N PHE A 27 -5.99 2.10 -12.30
CA PHE A 27 -6.23 2.74 -13.59
C PHE A 27 -5.28 3.90 -13.88
N LEU A 28 -4.77 4.61 -12.87
CA LEU A 28 -3.87 5.75 -13.09
C LEU A 28 -2.39 5.34 -13.03
N SER A 29 -2.05 4.29 -12.27
CA SER A 29 -0.65 3.84 -12.16
C SER A 29 -0.01 3.32 -13.45
N PRO A 30 -0.72 2.71 -14.44
CA PRO A 30 -0.09 2.37 -15.72
C PRO A 30 0.38 3.60 -16.51
N PHE A 31 -0.15 4.79 -16.18
CA PHE A 31 0.25 6.06 -16.79
C PHE A 31 1.39 6.76 -16.00
N ALA A 32 2.12 6.02 -15.16
CA ALA A 32 3.32 6.54 -14.51
C ALA A 32 4.36 6.97 -15.56
N SER A 33 5.10 8.05 -15.27
CA SER A 33 6.10 8.57 -16.20
C SER A 33 7.19 7.52 -16.46
N SER A 34 7.64 7.47 -17.72
CA SER A 34 8.79 6.66 -18.15
C SER A 34 10.13 7.42 -18.06
N ASP A 35 10.10 8.64 -17.53
CA ASP A 35 11.31 9.45 -17.31
C ASP A 35 12.26 8.78 -16.30
N PRO A 36 13.57 9.01 -16.42
CA PRO A 36 14.54 8.46 -15.48
C PRO A 36 14.24 8.95 -14.07
N ASP A 37 14.36 8.05 -13.10
CA ASP A 37 14.18 8.40 -11.70
C ASP A 37 15.35 9.29 -11.20
N GLY A 38 15.30 9.70 -9.93
CA GLY A 38 16.34 10.58 -9.39
C GLY A 38 17.75 9.96 -9.40
N LEU A 39 17.87 8.64 -9.26
CA LEU A 39 19.16 7.96 -9.25
C LEU A 39 19.71 7.82 -10.66
N ASP A 40 18.87 7.36 -11.59
CA ASP A 40 19.18 7.21 -13.00
C ASP A 40 19.50 8.56 -13.61
N ARG A 41 18.71 9.59 -13.30
CA ARG A 41 18.93 10.94 -13.82
C ARG A 41 20.28 11.49 -13.39
N VAL A 42 20.62 11.37 -12.10
CA VAL A 42 21.94 11.78 -11.58
C VAL A 42 23.06 10.97 -12.22
N SER A 43 22.85 9.67 -12.45
CA SER A 43 23.85 8.83 -13.10
C SER A 43 24.16 9.27 -14.53
N GLN A 44 23.13 9.62 -15.29
CA GLN A 44 23.23 10.12 -16.66
C GLN A 44 23.85 11.53 -16.71
N ASP A 45 23.41 12.44 -15.84
CA ASP A 45 23.90 13.82 -15.80
C ASP A 45 25.39 13.88 -15.46
N LEU A 46 25.85 12.99 -14.56
CA LEU A 46 27.25 12.86 -14.15
C LEU A 46 28.06 11.82 -14.97
N LYS A 47 27.44 11.21 -15.98
CA LYS A 47 28.06 10.28 -16.93
C LYS A 47 28.72 9.06 -16.29
N PHE A 48 28.12 8.50 -15.24
CA PHE A 48 28.63 7.30 -14.56
C PHE A 48 27.70 6.10 -14.62
N GLU A 49 26.60 6.19 -15.38
CA GLU A 49 25.65 5.10 -15.63
C GLU A 49 26.34 3.79 -16.08
N HIS A 50 27.40 3.90 -16.87
CA HIS A 50 28.22 2.77 -17.33
C HIS A 50 28.96 2.00 -16.23
N LYS A 51 29.03 2.55 -15.01
CA LYS A 51 29.62 1.88 -13.85
C LYS A 51 28.64 0.92 -13.15
N ALA A 52 27.37 0.91 -13.56
CA ALA A 52 26.40 -0.06 -13.07
C ALA A 52 26.91 -1.48 -13.35
N THR A 53 27.17 -2.23 -12.27
CA THR A 53 27.72 -3.59 -12.38
C THR A 53 26.58 -4.59 -12.54
N GLU A 54 26.68 -5.47 -13.54
CA GLU A 54 25.65 -6.49 -13.75
C GLU A 54 25.52 -7.46 -12.56
N ASP A 55 26.61 -7.69 -11.83
CA ASP A 55 26.68 -8.55 -10.63
C ASP A 55 26.56 -7.75 -9.31
N ALA A 56 25.72 -6.71 -9.31
CA ALA A 56 25.47 -5.89 -8.13
C ALA A 56 25.01 -6.75 -6.93
N PRO A 57 25.42 -6.43 -5.69
CA PRO A 57 25.00 -7.17 -4.49
C PRO A 57 23.48 -7.33 -4.36
N ALA A 58 22.71 -6.35 -4.85
CA ALA A 58 21.26 -6.39 -4.87
C ALA A 58 20.70 -7.60 -5.65
N LYS A 59 21.38 -8.05 -6.72
CA LYS A 59 20.98 -9.23 -7.51
C LYS A 59 21.25 -10.57 -6.81
N LYS A 60 22.02 -10.56 -5.73
CA LYS A 60 22.33 -11.76 -4.92
C LYS A 60 21.33 -11.98 -3.79
N LEU A 61 20.43 -11.02 -3.57
CA LEU A 61 19.38 -11.14 -2.56
C LEU A 61 18.25 -12.07 -3.04
N PRO A 62 17.54 -12.76 -2.13
CA PRO A 62 16.42 -13.62 -2.49
C PRO A 62 15.31 -12.85 -3.24
N PHE A 63 15.17 -11.55 -2.98
CA PHE A 63 14.21 -10.69 -3.67
C PHE A 63 14.49 -10.53 -5.17
N ALA A 64 15.75 -10.62 -5.60
CA ALA A 64 16.11 -10.54 -7.02
C ALA A 64 15.63 -11.75 -7.83
N GLN A 65 15.16 -12.82 -7.17
CA GLN A 65 14.50 -13.93 -7.85
C GLN A 65 13.05 -13.60 -8.22
N ILE A 66 12.44 -12.65 -7.50
CA ILE A 66 11.03 -12.28 -7.61
C ILE A 66 10.87 -10.97 -8.38
N PHE A 67 11.80 -10.03 -8.17
CA PHE A 67 11.77 -8.70 -8.76
C PHE A 67 12.93 -8.51 -9.75
N ASP A 68 12.64 -7.85 -10.86
CA ASP A 68 13.62 -7.28 -11.77
C ASP A 68 13.43 -5.77 -11.71
N GLU A 69 14.37 -5.08 -11.08
CA GLU A 69 14.20 -3.68 -10.66
C GLU A 69 12.91 -3.49 -9.85
N TYR A 70 12.04 -2.56 -10.26
CA TYR A 70 10.74 -2.29 -9.65
C TYR A 70 9.62 -3.22 -10.13
N ALA A 71 9.88 -4.10 -11.11
CA ALA A 71 8.88 -4.95 -11.73
C ALA A 71 8.92 -6.39 -11.17
N LEU A 72 7.77 -7.06 -11.19
CA LEU A 72 7.69 -8.48 -10.88
C LEU A 72 8.18 -9.30 -12.08
N LYS A 73 9.10 -10.24 -11.85
CA LYS A 73 9.59 -11.15 -12.89
C LYS A 73 8.45 -11.99 -13.46
N GLY A 74 8.37 -12.05 -14.78
CA GLY A 74 7.32 -12.79 -15.49
C GLY A 74 5.97 -12.09 -15.60
N VAL A 75 5.86 -10.84 -15.11
CA VAL A 75 4.65 -10.02 -15.28
C VAL A 75 4.94 -8.88 -16.26
N PRO A 76 4.10 -8.66 -17.30
CA PRO A 76 4.26 -7.52 -18.19
C PRO A 76 4.24 -6.19 -17.41
N ALA A 77 5.10 -5.24 -17.78
CA ALA A 77 5.22 -3.95 -17.09
C ALA A 77 3.88 -3.21 -16.91
N GLY A 78 3.01 -3.25 -17.93
CA GLY A 78 1.66 -2.65 -17.88
C GLY A 78 0.70 -3.29 -16.87
N ILE A 79 1.01 -4.48 -16.35
CA ILE A 79 0.25 -5.18 -15.31
C ILE A 79 0.99 -5.11 -13.96
N ALA A 80 2.32 -5.15 -13.98
CA ALA A 80 3.14 -5.11 -12.78
C ALA A 80 2.90 -3.83 -11.95
N THR A 81 2.82 -2.67 -12.60
CA THR A 81 2.63 -1.38 -11.91
C THR A 81 1.25 -1.26 -11.24
N PRO A 82 0.12 -1.56 -11.94
CA PRO A 82 -1.19 -1.67 -11.29
C PRO A 82 -1.26 -2.67 -10.16
N LEU A 83 -0.62 -3.82 -10.32
CA LEU A 83 -0.60 -4.87 -9.31
C LEU A 83 0.15 -4.41 -8.06
N ALA A 84 1.29 -3.74 -8.22
CA ALA A 84 2.04 -3.16 -7.11
C ALA A 84 1.20 -2.10 -6.37
N GLY A 85 0.53 -1.21 -7.11
CA GLY A 85 -0.37 -0.22 -6.53
C GLY A 85 -1.54 -0.84 -5.75
N LEU A 86 -2.19 -1.86 -6.32
CA LEU A 86 -3.27 -2.62 -5.68
C LEU A 86 -2.82 -3.28 -4.38
N VAL A 87 -1.75 -4.06 -4.43
CA VAL A 87 -1.22 -4.79 -3.28
C VAL A 87 -0.74 -3.83 -2.20
N GLY A 88 0.01 -2.78 -2.57
CA GLY A 88 0.49 -1.76 -1.64
C GLY A 88 -0.64 -0.99 -0.96
N THR A 89 -1.69 -0.64 -1.71
CA THR A 89 -2.88 0.05 -1.15
C THR A 89 -3.61 -0.83 -0.14
N LEU A 90 -3.85 -2.10 -0.49
CA LEU A 90 -4.52 -3.05 0.41
C LEU A 90 -3.68 -3.34 1.67
N ALA A 91 -2.37 -3.52 1.50
CA ALA A 91 -1.46 -3.74 2.62
C ALA A 91 -1.45 -2.53 3.58
N THR A 92 -1.31 -1.32 3.04
CA THR A 92 -1.29 -0.08 3.84
C THR A 92 -2.61 0.12 4.57
N PHE A 93 -3.74 -0.03 3.87
CA PHE A 93 -5.07 0.08 4.48
C PHE A 93 -5.27 -0.97 5.58
N GLY A 94 -4.92 -2.23 5.30
CA GLY A 94 -5.03 -3.33 6.25
C GLY A 94 -4.19 -3.11 7.51
N LEU A 95 -2.96 -2.65 7.34
CA LEU A 95 -2.06 -2.33 8.47
C LEU A 95 -2.62 -1.17 9.30
N ALA A 96 -3.00 -0.06 8.67
CA ALA A 96 -3.55 1.10 9.39
C ALA A 96 -4.84 0.74 10.15
N TRP A 97 -5.72 -0.03 9.51
CA TRP A 97 -6.96 -0.51 10.12
C TRP A 97 -6.69 -1.46 11.28
N GLY A 98 -5.76 -2.40 11.11
CA GLY A 98 -5.34 -3.35 12.14
C GLY A 98 -4.77 -2.64 13.36
N VAL A 99 -3.83 -1.71 13.15
CA VAL A 99 -3.26 -0.88 14.22
C VAL A 99 -4.34 -0.08 14.93
N GLY A 100 -5.24 0.58 14.18
CA GLY A 100 -6.36 1.32 14.75
C GLY A 100 -7.26 0.43 15.61
N LYS A 101 -7.53 -0.81 15.19
CA LYS A 101 -8.30 -1.79 15.97
C LYS A 101 -7.61 -2.22 17.25
N LEU A 102 -6.29 -2.43 17.22
CA LEU A 102 -5.51 -2.80 18.41
C LEU A 102 -5.37 -1.64 19.40
N ALA A 103 -5.29 -0.41 18.91
CA ALA A 103 -5.12 0.79 19.74
C ALA A 103 -6.39 1.19 20.50
N ILE A 104 -7.58 0.75 20.08
CA ILE A 104 -8.83 1.05 20.77
C ILE A 104 -9.01 0.08 21.95
N LYS A 105 -8.85 0.59 23.18
CA LYS A 105 -9.14 -0.15 24.41
C LYS A 105 -10.66 -0.36 24.52
N ASN A 106 -11.10 -1.63 24.58
CA ASN A 106 -12.49 -1.94 24.93
C ASN A 106 -12.73 -1.45 26.37
N SER A 107 -13.49 -0.37 26.54
CA SER A 107 -14.01 0.02 27.84
C SER A 107 -15.15 -0.92 28.19
N SER A 108 -14.84 -2.02 28.86
CA SER A 108 -15.84 -2.80 29.59
C SER A 108 -16.40 -1.91 30.71
N SER A 109 -17.69 -1.59 30.67
CA SER A 109 -18.36 -0.92 31.77
C SER A 109 -18.20 -1.75 33.06
N PRO A 110 -18.02 -1.14 34.25
CA PRO A 110 -18.01 -1.88 35.50
C PRO A 110 -19.38 -2.57 35.70
N PRO A 111 -19.45 -3.72 36.40
CA PRO A 111 -20.72 -4.36 36.71
C PRO A 111 -21.56 -3.42 37.58
N ASP A 112 -22.85 -3.32 37.27
CA ASP A 112 -23.82 -2.53 38.04
C ASP A 112 -23.72 -2.90 39.52
N GLU A 113 -23.31 -1.93 40.35
CA GLU A 113 -23.28 -2.06 41.79
C GLU A 113 -24.75 -2.07 42.28
N GLU A 114 -25.19 -3.27 42.64
CA GLU A 114 -26.50 -3.57 43.21
C GLU A 114 -26.75 -2.68 44.44
N GLN A 115 -27.59 -1.65 44.31
CA GLN A 115 -27.97 -0.80 45.44
C GLN A 115 -28.90 -1.59 46.38
N PRO A 116 -28.55 -1.78 47.67
CA PRO A 116 -29.47 -2.33 48.64
C PRO A 116 -30.50 -1.25 49.05
N ASN A 117 -31.72 -1.74 49.25
CA ASN A 117 -32.97 -1.04 49.58
C ASN A 117 -32.87 -0.02 50.73
#